data_AF-A0A4P6Y940-F1
#
_entry.id   AF-A0A4P6Y940-F1
#
_cell.length_a   1.000
_cell.length_b   1.000
_cell.length_c   1.000
_cell.angle_alpha   90.00
_cell.angle_beta   90.00
_cell.angle_gamma   90.00
#
_symmetry.space_group_name_H-M   'P 1'
#
loop_
_entity.id
_entity.type
_entity.pdbx_description
1 polymer ?
#
loop_
_entity_poly.entity_id
_entity_poly.type
_entity_poly.pdbx_seq_one_letter_code
_entity_poly.pdbx_strand_id
1 'polypeptide(L)'
;MIEKETDLNYSKVVKSFFKDNSDLEVIIKGNIDNLKESYIEVKTKTNSKKYFEEIPAQGTDGFYIADFNGDGKKDFKIVCYYMGSGLASLNVRVIYFFQKDDKKFTKISFDDKIGKNITERDLNADGNFEIITMTLQNHKNHNYWLFNLYNFVNENLVCVNNLMNYPIMVQYLFEENYKVTKKLTMKEMKKYELKRPKEFLIDN
;
A
#
# COMPACT_ATOMS: atom_id res chain seq x y z
N MET A 1 -27.45 0.44 -25.91
CA MET A 1 -26.11 0.15 -25.37
C MET A 1 -25.62 1.43 -24.73
N ILE A 2 -25.47 1.44 -23.41
CA ILE A 2 -25.00 2.61 -22.67
C ILE A 2 -23.48 2.55 -22.75
N GLU A 3 -22.86 3.64 -23.20
CA GLU A 3 -21.41 3.78 -23.29
C GLU A 3 -20.78 3.45 -21.93
N LYS A 4 -19.89 2.46 -21.95
CA LYS A 4 -19.10 2.07 -20.80
C LYS A 4 -18.04 3.16 -20.62
N GLU A 5 -18.33 4.14 -19.77
CA GLU A 5 -17.30 5.08 -19.30
C GLU A 5 -16.37 4.28 -18.38
N THR A 6 -15.32 3.72 -18.97
CA THR A 6 -14.50 2.66 -18.35
C THR A 6 -13.14 3.11 -17.84
N ASP A 7 -12.77 4.37 -18.03
CA ASP A 7 -11.48 4.88 -17.58
C ASP A 7 -11.58 5.53 -16.20
N LEU A 8 -10.68 5.15 -15.28
CA LEU A 8 -10.57 5.80 -13.99
C LEU A 8 -9.99 7.19 -14.19
N ASN A 9 -10.72 8.22 -13.79
CA ASN A 9 -10.23 9.59 -13.79
C ASN A 9 -10.51 10.21 -12.42
N TYR A 10 -9.47 10.29 -11.59
CA TYR A 10 -9.54 10.86 -10.26
C TYR A 10 -8.57 12.05 -10.15
N SER A 11 -8.98 13.11 -9.47
CA SER A 11 -8.10 14.23 -9.13
C SER A 11 -8.32 14.66 -7.69
N LYS A 12 -7.23 14.95 -7.00
CA LYS A 12 -7.22 15.45 -5.62
C LYS A 12 -6.22 16.57 -5.49
N VAL A 13 -6.70 17.71 -4.98
CA VAL A 13 -5.84 18.80 -4.51
C VAL A 13 -5.77 18.76 -3.00
N VAL A 14 -4.54 18.75 -2.48
CA VAL A 14 -4.25 18.90 -1.05
C VAL A 14 -3.65 20.28 -0.84
N LYS A 15 -4.37 21.12 -0.10
CA LYS A 15 -3.91 22.47 0.23
C LYS A 15 -2.79 22.42 1.26
N SER A 16 -1.77 23.26 1.07
CA SER A 16 -0.64 23.41 2.01
C SER A 16 -0.02 22.06 2.40
N PHE A 17 0.28 21.25 1.39
CA PHE A 17 0.91 19.94 1.56
C PHE A 17 2.36 20.09 1.99
N PHE A 18 3.11 20.97 1.31
CA PHE A 18 4.53 21.18 1.56
C PHE A 18 4.79 22.18 2.70
N LYS A 19 6.00 22.16 3.26
CA LYS A 19 6.43 23.07 4.35
C LYS A 19 6.32 24.55 3.99
N ASP A 20 6.44 24.91 2.72
CA ASP A 20 6.28 26.29 2.24
C ASP A 20 4.82 26.65 1.92
N ASN A 21 3.87 25.84 2.40
CA ASN A 21 2.42 25.97 2.19
C ASN A 21 1.97 25.84 0.73
N SER A 22 2.84 25.39 -0.19
CA SER A 22 2.41 25.07 -1.54
C SER A 22 1.53 23.82 -1.59
N ASP A 23 0.62 23.79 -2.56
CA ASP A 23 -0.35 22.71 -2.75
C ASP A 23 0.25 21.53 -3.52
N LEU A 24 -0.33 20.35 -3.30
CA LEU A 24 -0.11 19.13 -4.09
C LEU A 24 -1.37 18.82 -4.88
N GLU A 25 -1.25 18.53 -6.17
CA GLU A 25 -2.32 17.97 -7.00
C GLU A 25 -1.91 16.55 -7.43
N VAL A 26 -2.79 15.58 -7.21
CA VAL A 26 -2.60 14.18 -7.63
C VAL A 26 -3.73 13.80 -8.57
N ILE A 27 -3.37 13.35 -9.77
CA ILE A 27 -4.31 12.89 -10.80
C ILE A 27 -4.03 11.41 -11.05
N ILE A 28 -5.08 10.59 -11.05
CA ILE A 28 -4.97 9.17 -11.38
C ILE A 28 -5.74 8.93 -12.66
N LYS A 29 -5.06 8.33 -13.63
CA LYS A 29 -5.63 7.92 -14.92
C LYS A 29 -5.46 6.41 -15.05
N GLY A 30 -6.56 5.68 -14.95
CA GLY A 30 -6.61 4.24 -15.24
C GLY A 30 -7.10 4.00 -16.66
N ASN A 31 -6.47 3.06 -17.35
CA ASN A 31 -6.82 2.61 -18.70
C ASN A 31 -7.13 1.11 -18.64
N ILE A 32 -8.39 0.72 -18.88
CA ILE A 32 -8.80 -0.69 -18.82
C ILE A 32 -8.25 -1.54 -19.96
N ASP A 33 -8.02 -0.93 -21.12
CA ASP A 33 -7.58 -1.62 -22.33
C ASP A 33 -6.08 -1.91 -22.27
N ASN A 34 -5.33 -1.03 -21.60
CA ASN A 34 -3.92 -1.20 -21.33
C ASN A 34 -3.53 -0.68 -19.94
N LEU A 35 -3.59 -1.55 -18.94
CA LEU A 35 -3.23 -1.21 -17.55
C LEU A 35 -1.81 -0.63 -17.42
N LYS A 36 -0.88 -0.95 -18.33
CA LYS A 36 0.49 -0.41 -18.33
C LYS A 36 0.56 1.06 -18.70
N GLU A 37 -0.47 1.60 -19.35
CA GLU A 37 -0.59 3.02 -19.65
C GLU A 37 -1.26 3.80 -18.52
N SER A 38 -1.72 3.12 -17.46
CA SER A 38 -2.26 3.78 -16.29
C SER A 38 -1.14 4.50 -15.53
N TYR A 39 -1.44 5.68 -15.00
CA TYR A 39 -0.47 6.50 -14.30
C TYR A 39 -1.09 7.34 -13.19
N ILE A 40 -0.20 7.74 -12.27
CA ILE A 40 -0.44 8.75 -11.25
C ILE A 40 0.42 9.95 -11.60
N GLU A 41 -0.21 11.07 -11.92
CA GLU A 41 0.48 12.34 -12.11
C GLU A 41 0.50 13.11 -10.80
N VAL A 42 1.71 13.41 -10.34
CA VAL A 42 1.96 14.19 -9.13
C VAL A 42 2.45 15.57 -9.55
N LYS A 43 1.64 16.58 -9.24
CA LYS A 43 1.85 17.96 -9.64
C LYS A 43 2.09 18.83 -8.42
N THR A 44 3.13 19.62 -8.52
CA THR A 44 3.48 20.70 -7.59
C THR A 44 3.42 22.02 -8.36
N LYS A 45 3.65 23.14 -7.67
CA LYS A 45 3.71 24.46 -8.32
C LYS A 45 4.74 24.54 -9.46
N THR A 46 5.83 23.78 -9.37
CA THR A 46 7.00 23.90 -10.26
C THR A 46 7.34 22.63 -11.02
N ASN A 47 6.65 21.51 -10.76
CA ASN A 47 6.99 20.22 -11.33
C ASN A 47 5.73 19.36 -11.54
N SER A 48 5.75 18.53 -12.58
CA SER A 48 4.80 17.44 -12.80
C SER A 48 5.57 16.18 -13.17
N LYS A 49 5.35 15.08 -12.44
CA LYS A 49 5.91 13.76 -12.77
C LYS A 49 4.78 12.74 -12.88
N LYS A 50 4.82 11.93 -13.94
CA LYS A 50 3.96 10.75 -14.10
C LYS A 50 4.67 9.52 -13.57
N TYR A 51 3.96 8.76 -12.75
CA TYR A 51 4.39 7.47 -12.24
C TYR A 51 3.47 6.41 -12.83
N PHE A 52 4.01 5.56 -13.71
CA PHE A 52 3.23 4.46 -14.28
C PHE A 52 3.02 3.39 -13.22
N GLU A 53 1.80 2.85 -13.21
CA GLU A 53 1.38 1.82 -12.26
C GLU A 53 0.19 1.09 -12.86
N GLU A 54 0.14 -0.24 -12.70
CA GLU A 54 -1.02 -1.02 -13.13
C GLU A 54 -2.18 -0.76 -12.15
N ILE A 55 -2.92 0.33 -12.40
CA ILE A 55 -4.06 0.75 -11.59
C ILE A 55 -5.33 0.20 -12.24
N PRO A 56 -6.08 -0.64 -11.54
CA PRO A 56 -7.38 -1.09 -12.03
C PRO A 56 -8.29 0.13 -12.18
N ALA A 57 -8.98 0.25 -13.32
CA ALA A 57 -9.82 1.41 -13.58
C ALA A 57 -11.10 1.47 -12.73
N GLN A 58 -11.24 0.59 -11.74
CA GLN A 58 -12.48 0.44 -10.97
C GLN A 58 -12.52 1.33 -9.71
N GLY A 59 -11.42 2.02 -9.38
CA GLY A 59 -11.43 3.11 -8.41
C GLY A 59 -10.41 3.01 -7.29
N THR A 60 -10.35 4.09 -6.49
CA THR A 60 -9.54 4.19 -5.28
C THR A 60 -10.40 3.97 -4.04
N ASP A 61 -9.90 3.21 -3.07
CA ASP A 61 -10.49 3.13 -1.74
C ASP A 61 -10.28 4.41 -0.93
N GLY A 62 -9.10 4.99 -1.07
CA GLY A 62 -8.71 6.07 -0.18
C GLY A 62 -7.46 6.80 -0.61
N PHE A 63 -7.36 8.01 -0.10
CA PHE A 63 -6.23 8.90 -0.22
C PHE A 63 -5.84 9.35 1.18
N TYR A 64 -4.69 8.89 1.65
CA TYR A 64 -4.23 9.07 3.03
C TYR A 64 -3.01 9.97 3.05
N ILE A 65 -2.90 10.82 4.08
CA ILE A 65 -1.81 11.78 4.25
C ILE A 65 -1.34 11.69 5.68
N ALA A 66 -0.05 11.44 5.85
CA ALA A 66 0.64 11.47 7.13
C ALA A 66 2.15 11.59 6.85
N ASP A 67 2.94 11.78 7.90
CA ASP A 67 4.37 11.53 7.85
C ASP A 67 4.57 10.02 8.08
N PHE A 68 4.64 9.23 7.01
CA PHE A 68 4.63 7.76 7.12
C PHE A 68 6.02 7.22 7.50
N ASN A 69 7.09 7.96 7.16
CA ASN A 69 8.48 7.56 7.40
C ASN A 69 9.19 8.38 8.49
N GLY A 70 8.47 9.21 9.23
CA GLY A 70 8.97 9.97 10.38
C GLY A 70 10.01 11.05 10.05
N ASP A 71 10.08 11.51 8.80
CA ASP A 71 11.10 12.47 8.35
C ASP A 71 10.70 13.95 8.54
N GLY A 72 9.52 14.19 9.11
CA GLY A 72 8.93 15.50 9.35
C GLY A 72 8.33 16.15 8.10
N LYS A 73 8.10 15.41 7.02
CA LYS A 73 7.39 15.85 5.82
C LYS A 73 6.07 15.08 5.69
N LYS A 74 5.11 15.66 4.97
CA LYS A 74 3.88 14.93 4.65
C LYS A 74 4.17 14.04 3.46
N ASP A 75 3.78 12.78 3.58
CA ASP A 75 3.72 11.80 2.53
C ASP A 75 2.25 11.58 2.14
N PHE A 76 2.03 10.76 1.11
CA PHE A 76 0.68 10.28 0.82
C PHE A 76 0.65 8.83 0.36
N LYS A 77 -0.48 8.18 0.62
CA LYS A 77 -0.78 6.81 0.21
C LYS A 77 -2.10 6.75 -0.55
N ILE A 78 -2.11 5.95 -1.60
CA ILE A 78 -3.30 5.60 -2.38
C ILE A 78 -3.52 4.09 -2.28
N VAL A 79 -4.77 3.69 -2.14
CA VAL A 79 -5.18 2.29 -2.19
C VAL A 79 -6.17 2.12 -3.35
N CYS A 80 -5.85 1.24 -4.29
CA CYS A 80 -6.68 0.97 -5.47
C CYS A 80 -7.23 -0.47 -5.43
N TYR A 81 -8.50 -0.66 -5.74
CA TYR A 81 -9.13 -1.98 -5.73
C TYR A 81 -9.02 -2.69 -7.06
N TYR A 82 -8.66 -3.98 -7.05
CA TYR A 82 -8.74 -4.83 -8.25
C TYR A 82 -10.17 -5.31 -8.56
N MET A 83 -11.06 -5.33 -7.56
CA MET A 83 -12.49 -5.68 -7.70
C MET A 83 -12.74 -7.02 -8.41
N GLY A 84 -11.95 -8.04 -8.07
CA GLY A 84 -12.22 -9.43 -8.44
C GLY A 84 -13.46 -10.01 -7.74
N SER A 85 -13.66 -11.32 -7.84
CA SER A 85 -14.73 -12.04 -7.13
C SER A 85 -14.17 -12.92 -6.00
N GLY A 86 -15.02 -13.24 -5.01
CA GLY A 86 -14.62 -14.04 -3.85
C GLY A 86 -13.41 -13.46 -3.11
N LEU A 87 -12.41 -14.27 -2.79
CA LEU A 87 -11.18 -13.80 -2.12
C LEU A 87 -10.31 -12.85 -2.97
N ALA A 88 -10.50 -12.83 -4.28
CA ALA A 88 -9.80 -11.91 -5.18
C ALA A 88 -10.41 -10.50 -5.15
N SER A 89 -11.66 -10.33 -4.69
CA SER A 89 -12.26 -9.00 -4.50
C SER A 89 -11.53 -8.17 -3.45
N LEU A 90 -10.85 -8.87 -2.52
CA LEU A 90 -10.07 -8.24 -1.45
C LEU A 90 -8.72 -7.72 -1.94
N ASN A 91 -8.26 -8.05 -3.14
CA ASN A 91 -6.95 -7.59 -3.61
C ASN A 91 -6.97 -6.07 -3.81
N VAL A 92 -5.90 -5.43 -3.33
CA VAL A 92 -5.64 -4.01 -3.53
C VAL A 92 -4.21 -3.79 -3.99
N ARG A 93 -4.00 -2.70 -4.72
CA ARG A 93 -2.69 -2.11 -4.97
C ARG A 93 -2.49 -0.99 -3.96
N VAL A 94 -1.50 -1.12 -3.10
CA VAL A 94 -1.13 -0.08 -2.13
C VAL A 94 0.07 0.68 -2.69
N ILE A 95 -0.02 2.01 -2.68
CA ILE A 95 0.96 2.88 -3.32
C ILE A 95 1.31 4.01 -2.36
N TYR A 96 2.56 4.10 -1.93
CA TYR A 96 3.07 5.18 -1.11
C TYR A 96 3.93 6.13 -1.95
N PHE A 97 3.90 7.40 -1.59
CA PHE A 97 4.74 8.44 -2.12
C PHE A 97 5.41 9.16 -0.95
N PHE A 98 6.70 8.87 -0.75
CA PHE A 98 7.51 9.47 0.30
C PHE A 98 8.17 10.74 -0.21
N GLN A 99 7.93 11.86 0.47
CA GLN A 99 8.38 13.17 0.02
C GLN A 99 9.90 13.32 0.21
N LYS A 100 10.59 13.83 -0.81
CA LYS A 100 12.01 14.21 -0.76
C LYS A 100 12.16 15.71 -0.46
N ASP A 101 13.38 16.13 -0.13
CA ASP A 101 13.71 17.53 0.17
C ASP A 101 13.41 18.48 -1.00
N ASP A 102 13.56 18.00 -2.23
CA ASP A 102 13.31 18.77 -3.46
C ASP A 102 11.85 18.72 -3.93
N LYS A 103 10.92 18.30 -3.04
CA LYS A 103 9.48 18.10 -3.32
C LYS A 103 9.16 17.08 -4.41
N LYS A 104 10.14 16.25 -4.81
CA LYS A 104 9.87 15.01 -5.54
C LYS A 104 9.45 13.92 -4.56
N PHE A 105 9.12 12.75 -5.10
CA PHE A 105 8.67 11.62 -4.31
C PHE A 105 9.37 10.34 -4.75
N THR A 106 9.81 9.54 -3.79
CA THR A 106 10.03 8.12 -4.00
C THR A 106 8.68 7.41 -3.92
N LYS A 107 8.26 6.80 -5.03
CA LYS A 107 7.08 5.94 -5.06
C LYS A 107 7.49 4.52 -4.71
N ILE A 108 6.74 3.88 -3.81
CA ILE A 108 6.72 2.41 -3.72
C ILE A 108 5.30 1.90 -3.92
N SER A 109 5.17 0.70 -4.45
CA SER A 109 3.88 0.03 -4.55
C SER A 109 4.00 -1.47 -4.40
N PHE A 110 2.92 -2.10 -3.98
CA PHE A 110 2.84 -3.55 -3.81
C PHE A 110 1.40 -4.04 -3.75
N ASP A 111 1.24 -5.34 -3.95
CA ASP A 111 -0.05 -6.00 -3.80
C ASP A 111 -0.31 -6.33 -2.34
N ASP A 112 -1.54 -6.09 -1.92
CA ASP A 112 -2.01 -6.40 -0.58
C ASP A 112 -3.48 -6.84 -0.60
N LYS A 113 -4.04 -7.10 0.58
CA LYS A 113 -5.48 -7.29 0.76
C LYS A 113 -6.10 -6.20 1.60
N ILE A 114 -7.29 -5.77 1.19
CA ILE A 114 -8.10 -4.82 1.95
C ILE A 114 -8.40 -5.38 3.34
N GLY A 115 -8.27 -4.51 4.35
CA GLY A 115 -8.59 -4.83 5.74
C GLY A 115 -8.43 -3.61 6.64
N LYS A 116 -8.87 -3.74 7.89
CA LYS A 116 -8.72 -2.70 8.93
C LYS A 116 -7.24 -2.37 9.24
N ASN A 117 -6.30 -3.20 8.79
CA ASN A 117 -4.87 -3.01 8.91
C ASN A 117 -4.28 -2.06 7.86
N ILE A 118 -5.08 -1.51 6.94
CA ILE A 118 -4.60 -0.49 5.98
C ILE A 118 -4.12 0.76 6.71
N THR A 119 -4.67 1.08 7.88
CA THR A 119 -4.21 2.24 8.63
C THR A 119 -2.91 1.95 9.38
N GLU A 120 -1.96 2.84 9.18
CA GLU A 120 -0.60 2.80 9.68
C GLU A 120 -0.54 3.00 11.19
N ARG A 121 0.41 2.34 11.84
CA ARG A 121 0.59 2.36 13.28
C ARG A 121 2.08 2.42 13.57
N ASP A 122 2.44 3.32 14.47
CA ASP A 122 3.74 3.29 15.14
C ASP A 122 3.62 2.23 16.25
N LEU A 123 4.01 0.99 15.95
CA LEU A 123 3.78 -0.13 16.83
C LEU A 123 4.87 -0.24 17.90
N ASN A 124 6.06 0.30 17.63
CA ASN A 124 7.20 0.29 18.53
C ASN A 124 7.45 1.65 19.23
N ALA A 125 6.65 2.67 18.92
CA ALA A 125 6.75 4.05 19.43
C ALA A 125 8.07 4.76 19.06
N ASP A 126 8.64 4.46 17.89
CA ASP A 126 9.90 5.05 17.41
C ASP A 126 9.70 6.31 16.55
N GLY A 127 8.45 6.70 16.30
CA GLY A 127 8.07 7.86 15.49
C GLY A 127 7.90 7.56 14.00
N ASN A 128 8.22 6.34 13.55
CA ASN A 128 7.93 5.86 12.20
C ASN A 128 6.73 4.92 12.23
N PHE A 129 5.97 4.90 11.15
CA PHE A 129 4.90 3.91 11.04
C PHE A 129 5.41 2.60 10.44
N GLU A 130 5.06 1.50 11.10
CA GLU A 130 5.16 0.18 10.49
C GLU A 130 4.07 0.02 9.42
N ILE A 131 4.51 -0.41 8.23
CA ILE A 131 3.65 -0.83 7.14
C ILE A 131 3.29 -2.31 7.34
N ILE A 132 2.03 -2.56 7.65
CA ILE A 132 1.49 -3.91 7.89
C ILE A 132 0.83 -4.43 6.63
N THR A 133 1.44 -5.43 6.00
CA THR A 133 0.82 -6.15 4.88
C THR A 133 -0.07 -7.29 5.36
N MET A 134 -1.07 -7.67 4.57
CA MET A 134 -1.94 -8.83 4.75
C MET A 134 -2.14 -9.59 3.43
N THR A 135 -1.56 -10.78 3.33
CA THR A 135 -1.71 -11.65 2.15
C THR A 135 -2.38 -12.98 2.50
N LEU A 136 -2.85 -13.71 1.50
CA LEU A 136 -3.40 -15.06 1.70
C LEU A 136 -2.29 -16.10 1.49
N GLN A 137 -2.05 -16.92 2.51
CA GLN A 137 -1.05 -17.97 2.48
C GLN A 137 -1.69 -19.34 2.74
N ASN A 138 -1.40 -20.30 1.87
CA ASN A 138 -1.78 -21.70 2.07
C ASN A 138 -0.73 -22.45 2.91
N HIS A 139 -1.19 -23.29 3.85
CA HIS A 139 -0.35 -24.23 4.59
C HIS A 139 -1.17 -25.45 5.06
N LYS A 140 -0.67 -26.66 4.80
CA LYS A 140 -1.26 -27.95 5.25
C LYS A 140 -2.80 -27.98 5.10
N ASN A 141 -3.28 -27.78 3.87
CA ASN A 141 -4.70 -27.81 3.48
C ASN A 141 -5.59 -26.71 4.08
N HIS A 142 -5.02 -25.64 4.60
CA HIS A 142 -5.78 -24.49 5.07
C HIS A 142 -5.18 -23.17 4.58
N ASN A 143 -6.01 -22.14 4.46
CA ASN A 143 -5.55 -20.78 4.18
C ASN A 143 -5.46 -19.94 5.46
N TYR A 144 -4.53 -18.99 5.44
CA TYR A 144 -4.26 -18.09 6.54
C TYR A 144 -4.04 -16.69 5.99
N TRP A 145 -4.48 -15.69 6.75
CA TRP A 145 -4.00 -14.33 6.59
C TRP A 145 -2.58 -14.24 7.14
N LEU A 146 -1.64 -13.94 6.27
CA LEU A 146 -0.23 -13.77 6.59
C LEU A 146 0.07 -12.28 6.70
N PHE A 147 0.56 -11.87 7.86
CA PHE A 147 0.96 -10.48 8.11
C PHE A 147 2.48 -10.37 8.17
N ASN A 148 3.04 -9.41 7.43
CA ASN A 148 4.45 -9.01 7.52
C ASN A 148 4.53 -7.50 7.81
N LEU A 149 5.58 -7.09 8.52
CA LEU A 149 5.87 -5.71 8.89
C LEU A 149 7.08 -5.17 8.14
N TYR A 150 6.98 -3.91 7.74
CA TYR A 150 8.05 -3.20 7.06
C TYR A 150 8.15 -1.76 7.52
N ASN A 151 9.36 -1.19 7.51
CA ASN A 151 9.58 0.24 7.68
C ASN A 151 10.21 0.81 6.41
N PHE A 152 9.92 2.08 6.12
CA PHE A 152 10.59 2.80 5.05
C PHE A 152 11.84 3.49 5.61
N VAL A 153 13.01 2.99 5.24
CA VAL A 153 14.30 3.44 5.77
C VAL A 153 15.26 3.65 4.60
N ASN A 154 15.93 4.81 4.55
CA ASN A 154 16.92 5.14 3.51
C ASN A 154 16.40 4.93 2.08
N GLU A 155 15.22 5.51 1.78
CA GLU A 155 14.56 5.41 0.47
C GLU A 155 14.19 3.97 0.06
N ASN A 156 14.06 3.03 1.01
CA ASN A 156 13.72 1.64 0.71
C ASN A 156 12.80 1.02 1.75
N LEU A 157 12.07 -0.02 1.36
CA LEU A 157 11.22 -0.78 2.25
C LEU A 157 12.00 -1.96 2.86
N VAL A 158 12.09 -2.00 4.19
CA VAL A 158 12.88 -2.98 4.95
C VAL A 158 11.95 -3.81 5.82
N CYS A 159 12.07 -5.14 5.74
CA CYS A 159 11.33 -6.06 6.60
C CYS A 159 11.81 -5.93 8.05
N VAL A 160 10.89 -5.68 8.98
CA VAL A 160 11.16 -5.48 10.42
C VAL A 160 10.44 -6.51 11.29
N ASN A 161 10.06 -7.63 10.69
CA ASN A 161 9.35 -8.73 11.35
C ASN A 161 10.00 -9.21 12.66
N ASN A 162 11.33 -9.20 12.71
CA ASN A 162 12.11 -9.61 13.88
C ASN A 162 11.95 -8.68 15.09
N LEU A 163 11.60 -7.41 14.89
CA LEU A 163 11.43 -6.44 15.97
C LEU A 163 10.19 -6.73 16.82
N MET A 164 9.16 -7.34 16.24
CA MET A 164 7.86 -7.53 16.90
C MET A 164 7.26 -8.94 16.78
N ASN A 165 8.11 -9.94 16.55
CA ASN A 165 7.71 -11.35 16.46
C ASN A 165 6.73 -11.70 15.32
N TYR A 166 6.92 -11.07 14.16
CA TYR A 166 6.25 -11.36 12.89
C TYR A 166 7.11 -12.25 11.98
N PRO A 167 6.60 -12.84 10.88
CA PRO A 167 5.21 -12.81 10.47
C PRO A 167 4.32 -13.56 11.44
N ILE A 168 3.09 -13.10 11.56
CA ILE A 168 2.01 -13.81 12.24
C ILE A 168 1.02 -14.32 11.21
N MET A 169 0.36 -15.43 11.55
CA MET A 169 -0.68 -16.02 10.70
C MET A 169 -1.97 -16.11 11.49
N VAL A 170 -3.05 -15.66 10.86
CA VAL A 170 -4.41 -15.78 11.39
C VAL A 170 -5.17 -16.73 10.49
N GLN A 171 -5.89 -17.70 11.06
CA GLN A 171 -6.60 -18.68 10.25
C GLN A 171 -7.72 -17.97 9.47
N TYR A 172 -7.76 -18.16 8.15
CA TYR A 172 -8.84 -17.62 7.33
C TYR A 172 -10.13 -18.38 7.66
N LEU A 173 -11.11 -17.69 8.24
CA LEU A 173 -12.45 -18.21 8.47
C LEU A 173 -13.42 -17.35 7.66
N PHE A 174 -14.66 -17.82 7.47
CA PHE A 174 -15.73 -17.03 6.83
C PHE A 174 -16.26 -15.91 7.75
N GLU A 175 -15.48 -15.52 8.75
CA GLU A 175 -15.72 -14.43 9.70
C GLU A 175 -14.38 -13.74 10.02
N GLU A 176 -14.45 -12.44 10.31
CA GLU A 176 -13.28 -11.68 10.75
C GLU A 176 -12.80 -12.19 12.11
N ASN A 177 -11.56 -12.67 12.15
CA ASN A 177 -10.84 -12.91 13.38
C ASN A 177 -9.41 -12.39 13.19
N TYR A 178 -8.86 -11.76 14.23
CA TYR A 178 -7.48 -11.25 14.25
C TYR A 178 -6.64 -11.95 15.32
N LYS A 179 -7.02 -13.19 15.66
CA LYS A 179 -6.33 -14.01 16.67
C LYS A 179 -5.25 -14.83 15.96
N VAL A 180 -4.01 -14.66 16.39
CA VAL A 180 -2.89 -15.49 15.89
C VAL A 180 -3.24 -16.97 16.08
N THR A 181 -3.06 -17.76 15.03
CA THR A 181 -3.44 -19.17 15.03
C THR A 181 -2.61 -19.97 16.03
N LYS A 182 -3.26 -20.89 16.75
CA LYS A 182 -2.58 -21.89 17.58
C LYS A 182 -2.23 -23.17 16.81
N LYS A 183 -2.64 -23.27 15.53
CA LYS A 183 -2.39 -24.45 14.68
C LYS A 183 -0.97 -24.49 14.10
N LEU A 184 -0.26 -23.36 14.14
CA LEU A 184 1.11 -23.21 13.64
C LEU A 184 1.99 -22.71 14.76
N THR A 185 3.18 -23.29 14.88
CA THR A 185 4.22 -22.75 15.75
C THR A 185 4.81 -21.46 15.15
N MET A 186 5.40 -20.60 15.99
CA MET A 186 6.13 -19.43 15.49
C MET A 186 7.22 -19.82 14.48
N LYS A 187 7.96 -20.90 14.75
CA LYS A 187 8.97 -21.44 13.82
C LYS A 187 8.39 -21.83 12.46
N GLU A 188 7.15 -22.31 12.39
CA GLU A 188 6.47 -22.56 11.13
C GLU A 188 6.05 -21.25 10.43
N MET A 189 5.50 -20.29 11.18
CA MET A 189 5.09 -18.98 10.63
C MET A 189 6.29 -18.21 10.06
N LYS A 190 7.44 -18.20 10.74
CA LYS A 190 8.67 -17.53 10.29
C LYS A 190 9.18 -18.01 8.92
N LYS A 191 8.77 -19.19 8.43
CA LYS A 191 9.12 -19.67 7.09
C LYS A 191 8.45 -18.86 5.97
N TYR A 192 7.39 -18.12 6.30
CA TYR A 192 6.64 -17.27 5.39
C TYR A 192 7.04 -15.80 5.48
N GLU A 193 8.20 -15.51 6.08
CA GLU A 193 8.75 -14.17 6.07
C GLU A 193 9.04 -13.72 4.64
N LEU A 194 8.56 -12.53 4.31
CA LEU A 194 8.82 -11.89 3.04
C LEU A 194 9.83 -10.76 3.25
N LYS A 195 10.94 -10.79 2.51
CA LYS A 195 11.92 -9.70 2.52
C LYS A 195 11.34 -8.39 1.96
N ARG A 196 10.41 -8.53 1.02
CA ARG A 196 9.64 -7.45 0.40
C ARG A 196 8.21 -7.93 0.15
N PRO A 197 7.22 -7.03 0.13
CA PRO A 197 5.86 -7.37 -0.27
C PRO A 197 5.79 -7.97 -1.67
N LYS A 198 4.65 -8.62 -1.97
CA LYS A 198 4.40 -9.20 -3.28
C LYS A 198 4.22 -8.09 -4.33
N GLU A 199 4.74 -8.32 -5.55
CA GLU A 199 4.71 -7.35 -6.65
C GLU A 199 5.27 -5.97 -6.29
N PHE A 200 6.28 -5.94 -5.41
CA PHE A 200 6.91 -4.71 -4.94
C PHE A 200 7.64 -3.97 -6.07
N LEU A 201 7.29 -2.70 -6.28
CA LEU A 201 7.95 -1.79 -7.21
C LEU A 201 8.43 -0.53 -6.47
N ILE A 202 9.49 0.09 -7.00
CA ILE A 202 10.04 1.36 -6.52
C ILE A 202 10.42 2.26 -7.71
N ASP A 203 10.15 3.56 -7.59
CA ASP A 203 10.49 4.60 -8.56
C ASP A 203 10.96 5.86 -7.80
N ASN A 204 12.14 6.39 -8.17
CA ASN A 204 12.82 7.50 -7.50
C ASN A 204 12.78 8.80 -8.32
#